data_AF-A0A254P1Q3-F1
#
_entry.id   AF-A0A254P1Q3-F1
#
_cell.length_a   1.000
_cell.length_b   1.000
_cell.length_c   1.000
_cell.angle_alpha   90.00
_cell.angle_beta   90.00
_cell.angle_gamma   90.00
#
_symmetry.space_group_name_H-M   'P 1'
#
loop_
_entity.id
_entity.type
_entity.pdbx_description
1 polymer ?
#
loop_
_entity_poly.entity_id
_entity_poly.type
_entity_poly.pdbx_seq_one_letter_code
_entity_poly.pdbx_strand_id
1 'polypeptide(L)'
;MGERVEWTEFGSDDEVLDSRPFRQDEVRCNLMQLHRYIPEALRLKAADGSAALTWMPDRNGWMWFDSALEPEERRERIDALSDELDRRQIRLRGISGDPEDVRVFAAAYAERGGSEWGEHMELVAYACENVRAPSGVPGRARPTGSEDAPRIAEFLSGFVRDAFGEERAAEHFAESAAEMAVSGNVYFWEVDGVPSAMAQLASASKRHRRMNEVYTPSECRKRGYASAFLPYQH
;
A
#
# COMPACT_ATOMS: atom_id res chain seq x y z
N MET A 1 -26.07 27.86 -9.36
CA MET A 1 -25.07 27.87 -8.29
C MET A 1 -25.12 26.47 -7.70
N GLY A 2 -24.29 25.57 -8.23
CA GLY A 2 -24.26 24.17 -7.83
C GLY A 2 -23.91 24.05 -6.35
N GLU A 3 -24.49 23.07 -5.68
CA GLU A 3 -24.17 22.77 -4.30
C GLU A 3 -22.69 22.36 -4.23
N ARG A 4 -21.90 23.07 -3.40
CA ARG A 4 -20.45 22.81 -3.30
C ARG A 4 -20.26 21.43 -2.70
N VAL A 5 -19.46 20.58 -3.36
CA VAL A 5 -19.12 19.24 -2.86
C VAL A 5 -18.55 19.36 -1.45
N GLU A 6 -19.15 18.65 -0.50
CA GLU A 6 -18.70 18.61 0.89
C GLU A 6 -17.87 17.36 1.15
N TRP A 7 -16.75 17.52 1.88
CA TRP A 7 -15.91 16.42 2.35
C TRP A 7 -16.11 16.24 3.85
N THR A 8 -16.46 15.02 4.26
CA THR A 8 -16.77 14.68 5.66
C THR A 8 -15.87 13.55 6.14
N GLU A 9 -15.62 13.49 7.45
CA GLU A 9 -14.93 12.35 8.03
C GLU A 9 -15.83 11.12 8.05
N PHE A 10 -15.23 9.95 7.82
CA PHE A 10 -15.94 8.68 7.92
C PHE A 10 -15.26 7.71 8.89
N GLY A 11 -16.09 6.95 9.61
CA GLY A 11 -15.66 5.95 10.58
C GLY A 11 -15.34 4.60 9.94
N SER A 12 -14.83 3.66 10.75
CA SER A 12 -14.55 2.29 10.31
C SER A 12 -15.79 1.53 9.85
N ASP A 13 -17.00 1.95 10.22
CA ASP A 13 -18.24 1.26 9.86
C ASP A 13 -18.91 1.82 8.60
N ASP A 14 -18.34 2.87 7.99
CA ASP A 14 -18.87 3.49 6.79
C ASP A 14 -18.79 2.57 5.56
N GLU A 15 -19.74 2.73 4.64
CA GLU A 15 -19.86 1.88 3.46
C GLU A 15 -19.04 2.36 2.27
N VAL A 16 -18.43 3.56 2.29
CA VAL A 16 -17.71 4.10 1.11
C VAL A 16 -16.64 3.12 0.57
N LEU A 17 -15.83 2.52 1.45
CA LEU A 17 -14.81 1.52 1.10
C LEU A 17 -15.38 0.09 0.94
N ASP A 18 -16.67 -0.11 1.19
CA ASP A 18 -17.39 -1.36 0.93
C ASP A 18 -18.38 -1.22 -0.24
N SER A 19 -18.48 -0.05 -0.87
CA SER A 19 -19.40 0.27 -1.94
C SER A 19 -19.08 -0.50 -3.22
N ARG A 20 -20.07 -0.70 -4.08
CA ARG A 20 -19.84 -1.39 -5.37
C ARG A 20 -18.83 -0.64 -6.26
N PRO A 21 -18.88 0.70 -6.40
CA PRO A 21 -17.87 1.42 -7.17
C PRO A 21 -16.46 1.23 -6.62
N PHE A 22 -16.24 1.43 -5.31
CA PHE A 22 -14.91 1.28 -4.72
C PHE A 22 -14.35 -0.15 -4.88
N ARG A 23 -15.21 -1.18 -4.78
CA ARG A 23 -14.77 -2.58 -4.96
C ARG A 23 -14.17 -2.88 -6.34
N GLN A 24 -14.53 -2.11 -7.37
CA GLN A 24 -13.94 -2.27 -8.71
C GLN A 24 -12.47 -1.81 -8.73
N ASP A 25 -12.13 -0.83 -7.88
CA ASP A 25 -10.79 -0.26 -7.77
C ASP A 25 -10.03 -0.72 -6.51
N GLU A 26 -10.65 -1.53 -5.65
CA GLU A 26 -10.13 -1.88 -4.31
C GLU A 26 -8.72 -2.48 -4.39
N VAL A 27 -8.41 -3.28 -5.41
CA VAL A 27 -7.07 -3.86 -5.59
C VAL A 27 -6.00 -2.77 -5.71
N ARG A 28 -6.28 -1.71 -6.47
CA ARG A 28 -5.38 -0.56 -6.66
C ARG A 28 -5.30 0.29 -5.41
N CYS A 29 -6.44 0.51 -4.75
CA CYS A 29 -6.58 1.39 -3.60
C CYS A 29 -6.56 0.64 -2.25
N ASN A 30 -6.00 -0.57 -2.21
CA ASN A 30 -6.17 -1.48 -1.06
C ASN A 30 -5.61 -0.92 0.26
N LEU A 31 -4.64 0.00 0.20
CA LEU A 31 -4.08 0.67 1.38
C LEU A 31 -5.12 1.50 2.13
N MET A 32 -6.16 1.97 1.46
CA MET A 32 -7.27 2.68 2.11
C MET A 32 -8.04 1.76 3.08
N GLN A 33 -8.15 0.46 2.78
CA GLN A 33 -8.76 -0.52 3.69
C GLN A 33 -7.91 -0.76 4.94
N LEU A 34 -6.58 -0.57 4.86
CA LEU A 34 -5.71 -0.65 6.04
C LEU A 34 -5.92 0.58 6.94
N HIS A 35 -5.89 1.77 6.35
CA HIS A 35 -6.11 3.04 7.06
C HIS A 35 -7.49 3.08 7.74
N ARG A 36 -8.48 2.32 7.24
CA ARG A 36 -9.81 2.14 7.87
C ARG A 36 -9.73 1.73 9.34
N TYR A 37 -8.75 0.90 9.71
CA TYR A 37 -8.62 0.34 11.06
C TYR A 37 -7.52 0.98 11.91
N ILE A 38 -6.85 2.01 11.37
CA ILE A 38 -5.84 2.76 12.11
C ILE A 38 -6.53 3.99 12.74
N PRO A 39 -6.58 4.10 14.08
CA PRO A 39 -7.27 5.20 14.75
C PRO A 39 -6.76 6.59 14.33
N GLU A 40 -5.46 6.71 14.10
CA GLU A 40 -4.76 7.97 13.76
C GLU A 40 -4.88 8.36 12.29
N ALA A 41 -5.40 7.48 11.43
CA ALA A 41 -5.55 7.78 10.02
C ALA A 41 -6.69 8.76 9.77
N LEU A 42 -6.38 9.86 9.07
CA LEU A 42 -7.38 10.73 8.49
C LEU A 42 -8.15 9.96 7.41
N ARG A 43 -9.48 10.06 7.45
CA ARG A 43 -10.39 9.43 6.50
C ARG A 43 -11.45 10.45 6.10
N LEU A 44 -11.39 10.91 4.86
CA LEU A 44 -12.37 11.86 4.30
C LEU A 44 -13.08 11.22 3.12
N LYS A 45 -14.37 11.52 2.95
CA LYS A 45 -15.14 11.16 1.76
C LYS A 45 -15.97 12.34 1.26
N ALA A 46 -16.25 12.37 -0.03
CA ALA A 46 -17.32 13.21 -0.55
C ALA A 46 -18.65 12.77 0.08
N ALA A 47 -19.54 13.72 0.40
CA ALA A 47 -20.81 13.43 1.08
C ALA A 47 -21.71 12.43 0.33
N ASP A 48 -21.61 12.41 -1.01
CA ASP A 48 -22.32 11.47 -1.89
C ASP A 48 -21.65 10.09 -2.00
N GLY A 49 -20.48 9.89 -1.38
CA GLY A 49 -19.71 8.65 -1.39
C GLY A 49 -18.95 8.38 -2.70
N SER A 50 -18.87 9.35 -3.61
CA SER A 50 -18.23 9.20 -4.93
C SER A 50 -16.71 9.39 -4.91
N ALA A 51 -16.13 9.78 -3.79
CA ALA A 51 -14.69 9.96 -3.64
C ALA A 51 -14.25 9.75 -2.19
N ALA A 52 -13.00 9.34 -1.98
CA ALA A 52 -12.41 9.15 -0.65
C ALA A 52 -10.92 9.50 -0.64
N LEU A 53 -10.44 9.98 0.51
CA LEU A 53 -9.04 10.19 0.84
C LEU A 53 -8.75 9.48 2.17
N THR A 54 -7.64 8.75 2.23
CA THR A 54 -7.09 8.27 3.50
C THR A 54 -5.63 8.69 3.62
N TRP A 55 -5.20 9.10 4.81
CA TRP A 55 -3.85 9.62 5.00
C TRP A 55 -3.37 9.44 6.43
N MET A 56 -2.06 9.28 6.60
CA MET A 56 -1.37 9.28 7.89
C MET A 56 -0.16 10.22 7.82
N PRO A 57 0.21 10.87 8.94
CA PRO A 57 1.48 11.58 9.04
C PRO A 57 2.65 10.71 8.55
N ASP A 58 3.61 11.35 7.88
CA ASP A 58 4.83 10.73 7.33
C ASP A 58 4.62 9.64 6.26
N ARG A 59 3.40 9.49 5.74
CA ARG A 59 3.11 8.64 4.56
C ARG A 59 2.42 9.43 3.45
N ASN A 60 2.44 8.86 2.24
CA ASN A 60 1.64 9.35 1.13
C ASN A 60 0.15 9.14 1.43
N GLY A 61 -0.68 10.12 1.08
CA GLY A 61 -2.13 9.94 1.11
C GLY A 61 -2.58 9.04 -0.05
N TRP A 62 -3.75 8.44 0.10
CA TRP A 62 -4.39 7.61 -0.91
C TRP A 62 -5.74 8.18 -1.27
N MET A 63 -5.94 8.51 -2.55
CA MET A 63 -7.20 9.01 -3.08
C MET A 63 -7.89 7.97 -3.97
N TRP A 64 -9.21 8.04 -4.00
CA TRP A 64 -10.05 7.30 -4.93
C TRP A 64 -11.22 8.19 -5.37
N PHE A 65 -11.56 8.10 -6.66
CA PHE A 65 -12.74 8.72 -7.27
C PHE A 65 -13.52 7.64 -8.02
N ASP A 66 -14.85 7.70 -7.94
CA ASP A 66 -15.72 6.82 -8.71
C ASP A 66 -15.46 7.02 -10.21
N SER A 67 -15.20 5.91 -10.91
CA SER A 67 -15.01 5.89 -12.37
C SER A 67 -16.20 6.44 -13.15
N ALA A 68 -17.41 6.45 -12.56
CA ALA A 68 -18.61 7.00 -13.18
C ALA A 68 -18.68 8.54 -13.16
N LEU A 69 -17.79 9.22 -12.42
CA LEU A 69 -17.77 10.68 -12.38
C LEU A 69 -17.35 11.26 -13.73
N GLU A 70 -18.04 12.29 -14.18
CA GLU A 70 -17.61 13.08 -15.33
C GLU A 70 -16.39 13.95 -14.98
N PRO A 71 -15.58 14.39 -15.97
CA PRO A 71 -14.39 15.19 -15.71
C PRO A 71 -14.63 16.47 -14.90
N GLU A 72 -15.77 17.15 -15.14
CA GLU A 72 -16.16 18.36 -14.42
C GLU A 72 -16.50 18.06 -12.94
N GLU A 73 -17.31 17.03 -12.69
CA GLU A 73 -17.68 16.58 -11.36
C GLU A 73 -16.46 16.18 -10.52
N ARG A 74 -15.50 15.51 -11.16
CA ARG A 74 -14.23 15.14 -10.54
C ARG A 74 -13.37 16.35 -10.22
N ARG A 75 -13.30 17.33 -11.13
CA ARG A 75 -12.58 18.58 -10.86
C ARG A 75 -13.18 19.32 -9.67
N GLU A 76 -14.50 19.40 -9.56
CA GLU A 76 -15.18 19.99 -8.42
C GLU A 76 -14.82 19.30 -7.09
N ARG A 77 -14.77 17.96 -7.08
CA ARG A 77 -14.36 17.18 -5.90
C ARG A 77 -12.90 17.38 -5.53
N ILE A 78 -12.00 17.48 -6.51
CA ILE A 78 -10.56 17.78 -6.32
C ILE A 78 -10.37 19.16 -5.70
N ASP A 79 -11.08 20.18 -6.22
CA ASP A 79 -11.02 21.53 -5.68
C ASP A 79 -11.56 21.59 -4.26
N ALA A 80 -12.72 20.96 -4.00
CA ALA A 80 -13.30 20.88 -2.67
C ALA A 80 -12.40 20.12 -1.68
N LEU A 81 -11.72 19.05 -2.12
CA LEU A 81 -10.77 18.32 -1.30
C LEU A 81 -9.58 19.20 -0.91
N SER A 82 -9.06 19.95 -1.88
CA SER A 82 -7.94 20.87 -1.66
C SER A 82 -8.31 21.96 -0.65
N ASP A 83 -9.49 22.56 -0.80
CA ASP A 83 -10.02 23.54 0.15
C ASP A 83 -10.19 22.95 1.57
N GLU A 84 -10.66 21.71 1.67
CA GLU A 84 -10.84 21.03 2.95
C GLU A 84 -9.50 20.71 3.63
N LEU A 85 -8.50 20.26 2.87
CA LEU A 85 -7.14 20.04 3.39
C LEU A 85 -6.51 21.33 3.88
N ASP A 86 -6.69 22.44 3.15
CA ASP A 86 -6.23 23.76 3.58
C ASP A 86 -6.96 24.23 4.83
N ARG A 87 -8.29 24.08 4.90
CA ARG A 87 -9.08 24.44 6.09
C ARG A 87 -8.60 23.68 7.33
N ARG A 88 -8.19 22.42 7.16
CA ARG A 88 -7.65 21.57 8.23
C ARG A 88 -6.15 21.77 8.49
N GLN A 89 -5.47 22.62 7.71
CA GLN A 89 -4.03 22.85 7.77
C GLN A 89 -3.22 21.57 7.58
N ILE A 90 -3.71 20.66 6.73
CA ILE A 90 -3.05 19.41 6.42
C ILE A 90 -2.10 19.62 5.25
N ARG A 91 -0.89 19.07 5.38
CA ARG A 91 0.15 19.14 4.36
C ARG A 91 0.56 17.73 3.95
N LEU A 92 0.09 17.33 2.78
CA LEU A 92 0.46 16.06 2.17
C LEU A 92 1.89 16.15 1.62
N ARG A 93 2.74 15.18 1.96
CA ARG A 93 4.10 15.04 1.37
C ARG A 93 4.09 14.29 0.04
N GLY A 94 3.00 13.58 -0.24
CA GLY A 94 2.79 12.81 -1.46
C GLY A 94 1.39 12.23 -1.46
N ILE A 95 0.94 11.83 -2.65
CA ILE A 95 -0.40 11.27 -2.87
C ILE A 95 -0.32 10.14 -3.89
N SER A 96 -1.16 9.14 -3.73
CA SER A 96 -1.23 7.93 -4.56
C SER A 96 -2.70 7.64 -4.87
N GLY A 97 -2.96 7.01 -6.01
CA GLY A 97 -4.30 6.81 -6.54
C GLY A 97 -4.26 6.55 -8.04
N ASP A 98 -5.35 6.85 -8.75
CA ASP A 98 -5.34 6.80 -10.20
C ASP A 98 -4.34 7.82 -10.79
N PRO A 99 -3.46 7.42 -11.74
CA PRO A 99 -2.45 8.33 -12.29
C PRO A 99 -3.01 9.61 -12.93
N GLU A 100 -4.21 9.57 -13.51
CA GLU A 100 -4.84 10.77 -14.09
C GLU A 100 -5.35 11.69 -12.98
N ASP A 101 -6.12 11.14 -12.04
CA ASP A 101 -6.68 11.87 -10.90
C ASP A 101 -5.58 12.49 -10.02
N VAL A 102 -4.52 11.72 -9.75
CA VAL A 102 -3.36 12.15 -8.95
C VAL A 102 -2.66 13.33 -9.61
N ARG A 103 -2.47 13.32 -10.94
CA ARG A 103 -1.83 14.45 -11.65
C ARG A 103 -2.69 15.71 -11.60
N VAL A 104 -3.99 15.59 -11.83
CA VAL A 104 -4.92 16.73 -11.79
C VAL A 104 -4.96 17.32 -10.38
N PHE A 105 -5.06 16.48 -9.36
CA PHE A 105 -5.02 16.92 -7.97
C PHE A 105 -3.67 17.53 -7.60
N ALA A 106 -2.55 16.89 -7.95
CA ALA A 106 -1.21 17.39 -7.62
C ALA A 106 -0.98 18.78 -8.23
N ALA A 107 -1.39 19.00 -9.48
CA ALA A 107 -1.32 20.31 -10.11
C ALA A 107 -2.16 21.37 -9.36
N ALA A 108 -3.42 21.05 -9.04
CA ALA A 108 -4.31 21.98 -8.32
C ALA A 108 -3.84 22.27 -6.89
N TYR A 109 -3.35 21.26 -6.18
CA TYR A 109 -2.83 21.36 -4.82
C TYR A 109 -1.51 22.16 -4.78
N ALA A 110 -0.60 21.92 -5.74
CA ALA A 110 0.66 22.62 -5.89
C ALA A 110 0.47 24.12 -6.19
N GLU A 111 -0.43 24.46 -7.11
CA GLU A 111 -0.75 25.85 -7.48
C GLU A 111 -1.24 26.65 -6.26
N ARG A 112 -2.10 26.05 -5.42
CA ARG A 112 -2.64 26.68 -4.20
C ARG A 112 -1.60 26.81 -3.10
N GLY A 113 -0.76 25.78 -2.92
CA GLY A 113 0.28 25.73 -1.90
C GLY A 113 1.58 26.44 -2.27
N GLY A 114 1.71 26.95 -3.50
CA GLY A 114 2.96 27.53 -4.01
C GLY A 114 4.11 26.52 -4.02
N SER A 115 3.80 25.23 -4.21
CA SER A 115 4.76 24.12 -4.19
C SER A 115 4.93 23.54 -5.59
N GLU A 116 6.01 22.80 -5.82
CA GLU A 116 6.20 22.01 -7.05
C GLU A 116 5.71 20.58 -6.82
N TRP A 117 5.35 19.90 -7.92
CA TRP A 117 4.98 18.49 -7.89
C TRP A 117 5.78 17.72 -8.95
N GLY A 118 6.01 16.44 -8.68
CA GLY A 118 6.68 15.52 -9.61
C GLY A 118 6.25 14.08 -9.35
N GLU A 119 6.32 13.25 -10.38
CA GLU A 119 6.08 11.82 -10.26
C GLU A 119 7.26 11.16 -9.56
N HIS A 120 6.98 10.35 -8.53
CA HIS A 120 8.00 9.66 -7.77
C HIS A 120 8.16 8.19 -8.20
N MET A 121 7.05 7.45 -8.27
CA MET A 121 7.05 6.03 -8.62
C MET A 121 5.68 5.62 -9.16
N GLU A 122 5.68 4.77 -10.19
CA GLU A 122 4.48 4.07 -10.64
C GLU A 122 4.25 2.81 -9.81
N LEU A 123 3.05 2.67 -9.23
CA LEU A 123 2.65 1.51 -8.46
C LEU A 123 1.73 0.61 -9.30
N VAL A 124 2.11 -0.66 -9.44
CA VAL A 124 1.28 -1.67 -10.13
C VAL A 124 0.72 -2.65 -9.11
N ALA A 125 -0.62 -2.76 -9.09
CA ALA A 125 -1.31 -3.72 -8.25
C ALA A 125 -1.60 -5.00 -9.06
N TYR A 126 -1.15 -6.15 -8.53
CA TYR A 126 -1.46 -7.46 -9.08
C TYR A 126 -2.47 -8.18 -8.19
N ALA A 127 -3.52 -8.74 -8.80
CA ALA A 127 -4.49 -9.58 -8.11
C ALA A 127 -4.53 -10.99 -8.71
N CYS A 128 -4.74 -11.97 -7.84
CA CYS A 128 -4.96 -13.36 -8.23
C CYS A 128 -6.24 -13.84 -7.54
N GLU A 129 -7.35 -13.87 -8.29
CA GLU A 129 -8.65 -14.32 -7.76
C GLU A 129 -8.65 -15.83 -7.43
N ASN A 130 -7.94 -16.61 -8.25
CA ASN A 130 -7.87 -18.06 -8.13
C ASN A 130 -6.44 -18.50 -7.79
N VAL A 131 -6.09 -18.38 -6.51
CA VAL A 131 -4.77 -18.77 -6.00
C VAL A 131 -4.58 -20.28 -6.14
N ARG A 132 -3.63 -20.70 -6.98
CA ARG A 132 -3.20 -22.10 -7.08
C ARG A 132 -1.90 -22.27 -6.30
N ALA A 133 -2.01 -22.80 -5.09
CA ALA A 133 -0.85 -23.12 -4.28
C ALA A 133 0.04 -24.14 -5.03
N PRO A 134 1.36 -23.90 -5.13
CA PRO A 134 2.26 -24.88 -5.71
C PRO A 134 2.34 -26.10 -4.78
N SER A 135 2.33 -27.31 -5.36
CA SER A 135 2.54 -28.56 -4.62
C SER A 135 3.99 -29.02 -4.74
N GLY A 136 4.49 -29.71 -3.70
CA GLY A 136 5.80 -30.33 -3.72
C GLY A 136 6.99 -29.36 -3.71
N VAL A 137 6.80 -28.10 -3.28
CA VAL A 137 7.92 -27.17 -3.09
C VAL A 137 8.69 -27.59 -1.84
N PRO A 138 9.99 -27.93 -1.94
CA PRO A 138 10.79 -28.31 -0.77
C PRO A 138 10.90 -27.16 0.23
N GLY A 139 10.83 -27.49 1.51
CA GLY A 139 10.98 -26.54 2.60
C GLY A 139 9.70 -26.30 3.40
N ARG A 140 9.73 -25.27 4.26
CA ARG A 140 8.60 -24.84 5.09
C ARG A 140 8.65 -23.34 5.33
N ALA A 141 7.49 -22.73 5.60
CA ALA A 141 7.46 -21.39 6.16
C ALA A 141 7.82 -21.44 7.66
N ARG A 142 8.73 -20.58 8.10
CA ARG A 142 9.08 -20.37 9.52
C ARG A 142 8.91 -18.89 9.86
N PRO A 143 8.19 -18.53 10.94
CA PRO A 143 8.14 -17.15 11.41
C PRO A 143 9.53 -16.68 11.87
N THR A 144 9.83 -15.42 11.65
CA THR A 144 11.10 -14.83 12.09
C THR A 144 11.10 -14.53 13.59
N GLY A 145 12.29 -14.51 14.18
CA GLY A 145 12.57 -14.05 15.54
C GLY A 145 13.67 -12.99 15.54
N SER A 146 13.94 -12.37 16.70
CA SER A 146 14.92 -11.29 16.86
C SER A 146 16.32 -11.60 16.27
N GLU A 147 16.72 -12.87 16.31
CA GLU A 147 17.98 -13.39 15.79
C GLU A 147 18.07 -13.36 14.26
N ASP A 148 16.94 -13.25 13.56
CA ASP A 148 16.85 -13.22 12.11
C ASP A 148 17.08 -11.82 11.53
N ALA A 149 17.16 -10.77 12.36
CA ALA A 149 17.32 -9.39 11.90
C ALA A 149 18.49 -9.19 10.92
N PRO A 150 19.70 -9.77 11.12
CA PRO A 150 20.78 -9.66 10.14
C PRO A 150 20.40 -10.25 8.77
N ARG A 151 19.70 -11.40 8.76
CA ARG A 151 19.28 -12.05 7.51
C ARG A 151 18.18 -11.27 6.81
N ILE A 152 17.23 -10.69 7.56
CA ILE A 152 16.21 -9.79 6.99
C ILE A 152 16.89 -8.59 6.33
N ALA A 153 17.87 -7.97 6.98
CA ALA A 153 18.60 -6.83 6.45
C ALA A 153 19.33 -7.14 5.13
N GLU A 154 19.96 -8.31 5.03
CA GLU A 154 20.56 -8.82 3.79
C GLU A 154 19.52 -8.98 2.67
N PHE A 155 18.34 -9.52 3.01
CA PHE A 155 17.27 -9.72 2.04
C PHE A 155 16.64 -8.41 1.58
N LEU A 156 16.50 -7.41 2.47
CA LEU A 156 16.05 -6.06 2.11
C LEU A 156 17.06 -5.37 1.18
N SER A 157 18.35 -5.48 1.47
CA SER A 157 19.42 -4.99 0.59
C SER A 157 19.35 -5.65 -0.79
N GLY A 158 19.22 -6.97 -0.84
CA GLY A 158 19.04 -7.70 -2.10
C GLY A 158 17.78 -7.32 -2.86
N PHE A 159 16.66 -7.12 -2.14
CA PHE A 159 15.40 -6.66 -2.72
C PHE A 159 15.53 -5.29 -3.35
N VAL A 160 16.09 -4.31 -2.63
CA VAL A 160 16.25 -2.93 -3.12
C VAL A 160 17.13 -2.87 -4.36
N ARG A 161 18.23 -3.63 -4.36
CA ARG A 161 19.09 -3.75 -5.54
C ARG A 161 18.34 -4.34 -6.73
N ASP A 162 17.62 -5.44 -6.52
CA ASP A 162 17.02 -6.18 -7.63
C ASP A 162 15.73 -5.53 -8.15
N ALA A 163 14.98 -4.80 -7.30
CA ALA A 163 13.73 -4.13 -7.64
C ALA A 163 13.93 -2.69 -8.15
N PHE A 164 14.89 -1.95 -7.58
CA PHE A 164 15.08 -0.52 -7.86
C PHE A 164 16.44 -0.19 -8.48
N GLY A 165 17.38 -1.15 -8.55
CA GLY A 165 18.74 -0.90 -9.04
C GLY A 165 19.62 -0.11 -8.07
N GLU A 166 19.19 0.06 -6.82
CA GLU A 166 19.93 0.81 -5.80
C GLU A 166 20.86 -0.08 -4.98
N GLU A 167 22.11 0.34 -4.81
CA GLU A 167 23.04 -0.33 -3.91
C GLU A 167 22.98 0.26 -2.50
N ARG A 168 22.44 -0.52 -1.56
CA ARG A 168 22.38 -0.20 -0.13
C ARG A 168 22.96 -1.37 0.65
N ALA A 169 23.91 -1.09 1.53
CA ALA A 169 24.48 -2.11 2.41
C ALA A 169 23.41 -2.60 3.41
N ALA A 170 23.52 -3.84 3.90
CA ALA A 170 22.55 -4.44 4.81
C ALA A 170 22.39 -3.62 6.10
N GLU A 171 23.47 -3.01 6.58
CA GLU A 171 23.51 -2.17 7.79
C GLU A 171 22.55 -0.98 7.69
N HIS A 172 22.25 -0.51 6.47
CA HIS A 172 21.27 0.54 6.24
C HIS A 172 19.86 0.15 6.70
N PHE A 173 19.55 -1.15 6.68
CA PHE A 173 18.24 -1.69 7.04
C PHE A 173 18.20 -2.27 8.46
N ALA A 174 19.26 -2.11 9.27
CA ALA A 174 19.37 -2.78 10.57
C ALA A 174 18.19 -2.52 11.51
N GLU A 175 17.74 -1.26 11.59
CA GLU A 175 16.61 -0.86 12.44
C GLU A 175 15.29 -1.47 11.94
N SER A 176 14.95 -1.27 10.67
CA SER A 176 13.73 -1.85 10.07
C SER A 176 13.73 -3.37 10.11
N ALA A 177 14.89 -4.00 9.92
CA ALA A 177 15.03 -5.44 10.01
C ALA A 177 14.81 -5.97 11.44
N ALA A 178 15.25 -5.23 12.47
CA ALA A 178 14.99 -5.59 13.86
C ALA A 178 13.50 -5.48 14.20
N GLU A 179 12.80 -4.46 13.71
CA GLU A 179 11.35 -4.32 13.87
C GLU A 179 10.58 -5.44 13.14
N MET A 180 10.95 -5.72 11.88
CA MET A 180 10.39 -6.80 11.08
C MET A 180 10.62 -8.18 11.70
N ALA A 181 11.78 -8.40 12.31
CA ALA A 181 12.14 -9.68 12.92
C ALA A 181 11.14 -10.11 14.01
N VAL A 182 10.59 -9.15 14.76
CA VAL A 182 9.70 -9.38 15.90
C VAL A 182 8.25 -8.98 15.64
N SER A 183 7.91 -8.54 14.43
CA SER A 183 6.57 -8.08 14.06
C SER A 183 5.51 -9.18 14.09
N GLY A 184 5.93 -10.45 14.08
CA GLY A 184 5.05 -11.62 14.03
C GLY A 184 4.41 -11.87 12.67
N ASN A 185 4.80 -11.11 11.62
CA ASN A 185 4.22 -11.23 10.29
C ASN A 185 5.23 -11.44 9.16
N VAL A 186 6.52 -11.61 9.49
CA VAL A 186 7.58 -11.94 8.53
C VAL A 186 7.93 -13.40 8.65
N TYR A 187 8.08 -14.05 7.49
CA TYR A 187 8.36 -15.47 7.39
C TYR A 187 9.51 -15.72 6.42
N PHE A 188 10.35 -16.69 6.78
CA PHE A 188 11.30 -17.31 5.87
C PHE A 188 10.76 -18.60 5.29
N TRP A 189 11.09 -18.84 4.02
CA TRP A 189 10.96 -20.17 3.42
C TRP A 189 12.29 -20.89 3.61
N GLU A 190 12.31 -21.91 4.46
CA GLU A 190 13.53 -22.63 4.80
C GLU A 190 13.62 -23.96 4.05
N VAL A 191 14.76 -24.18 3.40
CA VAL A 191 15.14 -25.47 2.80
C VAL A 191 16.37 -25.95 3.53
N ASP A 192 16.30 -27.14 4.14
CA ASP A 192 17.39 -27.73 4.93
C ASP A 192 17.94 -26.79 6.02
N GLY A 193 17.06 -25.96 6.62
CA GLY A 193 17.40 -24.99 7.66
C GLY A 193 18.00 -23.67 7.14
N VAL A 194 18.05 -23.47 5.82
CA VAL A 194 18.57 -22.25 5.20
C VAL A 194 17.41 -21.37 4.69
N PRO A 195 17.29 -20.11 5.17
CA PRO A 195 16.38 -19.13 4.61
C PRO A 195 16.65 -18.89 3.12
N SER A 196 15.74 -19.35 2.27
CA SER A 196 15.86 -19.33 0.81
C SER A 196 14.91 -18.35 0.13
N ALA A 197 13.93 -17.84 0.87
CA ALA A 197 13.07 -16.72 0.48
C ALA A 197 12.47 -16.06 1.74
N MET A 198 11.93 -14.86 1.59
CA MET A 198 11.20 -14.13 2.63
C MET A 198 9.93 -13.55 2.06
N ALA A 199 8.92 -13.44 2.91
CA ALA A 199 7.74 -12.64 2.67
C ALA A 199 7.25 -12.03 3.99
N GLN A 200 6.81 -10.77 3.94
CA GLN A 200 5.96 -10.22 4.98
C GLN A 200 4.50 -10.51 4.62
N LEU A 201 3.82 -11.32 5.43
CA LEU A 201 2.40 -11.61 5.29
C LEU A 201 1.61 -10.49 5.98
N ALA A 202 1.32 -9.43 5.23
CA ALA A 202 0.69 -8.23 5.74
C ALA A 202 -0.81 -8.41 6.01
N SER A 203 -1.40 -7.43 6.68
CA SER A 203 -2.80 -7.39 7.10
C SER A 203 -3.79 -7.76 5.99
N ALA A 204 -4.84 -8.50 6.35
CA ALA A 204 -5.96 -8.78 5.48
C ALA A 204 -7.04 -7.67 5.56
N SER A 205 -7.64 -7.31 4.42
CA SER A 205 -8.95 -6.68 4.40
C SER A 205 -10.04 -7.76 4.43
N LYS A 206 -11.33 -7.37 4.42
CA LYS A 206 -12.44 -8.32 4.28
C LYS A 206 -12.32 -9.22 3.03
N ARG A 207 -11.59 -8.80 1.99
CA ARG A 207 -11.56 -9.45 0.67
C ARG A 207 -10.16 -9.80 0.19
N HIS A 208 -9.15 -9.10 0.67
CA HIS A 208 -7.80 -9.18 0.13
C HIS A 208 -6.80 -9.52 1.23
N ARG A 209 -5.79 -10.31 0.87
CA ARG A 209 -4.63 -10.60 1.70
C ARG A 209 -3.40 -10.08 0.97
N ARG A 210 -2.47 -9.50 1.73
CA ARG A 210 -1.31 -8.81 1.16
C ARG A 210 -0.02 -9.52 1.51
N MET A 211 0.90 -9.49 0.58
CA MET A 211 2.30 -9.84 0.82
C MET A 211 3.15 -8.65 0.44
N ASN A 212 4.04 -8.26 1.34
CA ASN A 212 5.03 -7.22 1.12
C ASN A 212 6.44 -7.85 1.23
N GLU A 213 7.46 -7.08 0.83
CA GLU A 213 8.89 -7.43 0.93
C GLU A 213 9.22 -8.89 0.52
N VAL A 214 8.56 -9.37 -0.54
CA VAL A 214 8.78 -10.73 -1.05
C VAL A 214 10.12 -10.76 -1.77
N TYR A 215 11.07 -11.51 -1.22
CA TYR A 215 12.40 -11.62 -1.81
C TYR A 215 12.85 -13.08 -1.93
N THR A 216 13.51 -13.39 -3.04
CA THR A 216 14.18 -14.68 -3.27
C THR A 216 15.54 -14.37 -3.89
N PRO A 217 16.65 -14.70 -3.18
CA PRO A 217 18.00 -14.59 -3.73
C PRO A 217 18.11 -15.29 -5.09
N SER A 218 18.96 -14.75 -5.97
CA SER A 218 19.11 -15.16 -7.36
C SER A 218 19.28 -16.68 -7.56
N GLU A 219 20.08 -17.30 -6.71
CA GLU A 219 20.47 -18.71 -6.66
C GLU A 219 19.32 -19.63 -6.21
N CYS A 220 18.32 -19.06 -5.55
CA CYS A 220 17.12 -19.73 -5.05
C CYS A 220 15.90 -19.51 -5.96
N ARG A 221 16.02 -18.70 -7.03
CA ARG A 221 14.90 -18.40 -7.95
C ARG A 221 14.51 -19.60 -8.81
N LYS A 222 13.31 -19.50 -9.40
CA LYS A 222 12.70 -20.52 -10.28
C LYS A 222 12.43 -21.87 -9.60
N ARG A 223 12.34 -21.88 -8.27
CA ARG A 223 12.05 -23.06 -7.44
C ARG A 223 10.67 -23.02 -6.76
N GLY A 224 9.88 -21.97 -7.01
CA GLY A 224 8.52 -21.81 -6.45
C GLY A 224 8.46 -21.29 -5.02
N TYR A 225 9.59 -20.92 -4.39
CA TYR A 225 9.64 -20.50 -2.98
C TYR A 225 8.77 -19.28 -2.65
N ALA A 226 8.76 -18.24 -3.49
CA ALA A 226 7.89 -17.09 -3.27
C ALA A 226 6.39 -17.47 -3.28
N SER A 227 5.98 -18.34 -4.20
CA SER A 227 4.60 -18.84 -4.28
C SER A 227 4.25 -19.83 -3.16
N ALA A 228 5.25 -20.43 -2.51
CA ALA A 228 5.03 -21.37 -1.42
C ALA A 228 4.50 -20.70 -0.14
N PHE A 229 4.57 -19.37 -0.04
CA PHE A 229 3.95 -18.60 1.05
C PHE A 229 2.42 -18.44 0.91
N LEU A 230 1.85 -18.67 -0.28
CA LEU A 230 0.42 -18.46 -0.55
C LEU A 230 -0.52 -19.20 0.43
N PRO A 231 -0.25 -20.45 0.84
CA PRO A 231 -1.09 -21.15 1.83
C PRO A 231 -1.00 -20.62 3.26
N TYR A 232 0.01 -19.80 3.59
CA TYR A 232 0.34 -19.40 4.97
C TYR A 232 -0.30 -18.07 5.38
N GLN A 233 -1.23 -17.56 4.59
CA GLN A 233 -1.95 -16.34 4.93
C GLN A 233 -3.05 -16.69 5.95
N HIS A 234 -2.76 -16.50 7.24
CA HIS A 234 -3.69 -16.70 8.37
C HIS A 234 -4.79 -15.66 8.41
#